data_AF-A0A023FXB3-F1
#
_entry.id   AF-A0A023FXB3-F1
#
_cell.length_a   1.000
_cell.length_b   1.000
_cell.length_c   1.000
_cell.angle_alpha   90.00
_cell.angle_beta   90.00
_cell.angle_gamma   90.00
#
_symmetry.space_group_name_H-M   'P 1'
#
loop_
_entity.id
_entity.type
_entity.pdbx_description
1 polymer ?
#
loop_
_entity_poly.entity_id
_entity_poly.type
_entity_poly.pdbx_seq_one_letter_code
_entity_poly.pdbx_strand_id
1 'polypeptide(L)'
;GVAAATFPTLCSHLLGMVQAPECKKTMTELMDPRQCKSNYTDCMERPVVPVPHQIKFVGVSAFFYTMKGLNSTGKPLSAFLNISDWICSAPWDEAVKTGTPKRFLSRYCLQSMYIRDVLIDKYGFNEDTWTSLTFVKKANGYELGWSLGFMINATNAIPAALPSTPSIGFNLFVLLVVLFVLLLVLAAIFLLLARKQSRAKLNPPS
;
A
#
# COMPACT_ATOMS: atom_id res chain seq x y z
N GLY A 1 18.77 -1.66 -20.49
CA GLY A 1 17.58 -0.86 -20.83
C GLY A 1 16.96 -1.28 -22.16
N VAL A 2 16.43 -2.51 -22.24
CA VAL A 2 15.83 -3.05 -23.49
C VAL A 2 14.33 -3.38 -23.30
N ALA A 3 13.78 -3.26 -22.09
CA ALA A 3 12.40 -3.67 -21.79
C ALA A 3 11.32 -2.59 -22.03
N ALA A 4 11.70 -1.34 -22.35
CA ALA A 4 10.74 -0.24 -22.46
C ALA A 4 10.20 0.00 -23.89
N ALA A 5 10.83 -0.59 -24.92
CA ALA A 5 10.52 -0.29 -26.32
C ALA A 5 9.61 -1.32 -27.01
N THR A 6 9.32 -2.46 -26.38
CA THR A 6 8.51 -3.56 -26.96
C THR A 6 7.08 -3.66 -26.40
N PHE A 7 6.81 -3.05 -25.25
CA PHE A 7 5.47 -3.09 -24.62
C PHE A 7 4.38 -2.31 -25.38
N PRO A 8 4.65 -1.15 -26.02
CA PRO A 8 3.63 -0.45 -26.78
C PRO A 8 3.32 -1.15 -28.11
N THR A 9 4.31 -1.77 -28.76
CA THR A 9 4.21 -2.31 -30.13
C THR A 9 3.45 -3.64 -30.23
N LEU A 10 3.37 -4.41 -29.15
CA LEU A 10 2.73 -5.73 -29.15
C LEU A 10 1.20 -5.68 -29.36
N CYS A 11 0.56 -4.55 -29.05
CA CYS A 11 -0.88 -4.34 -29.25
C CYS A 11 -1.20 -3.23 -30.27
N SER A 12 -0.21 -2.41 -30.64
CA SER A 12 -0.41 -1.25 -31.53
C SER A 12 -0.08 -1.49 -33.01
N HIS A 13 0.50 -2.63 -33.38
CA HIS A 13 0.62 -2.98 -34.81
C HIS A 13 -0.73 -3.27 -35.49
N LEU A 14 -1.82 -3.38 -34.73
CA LEU A 14 -3.17 -3.64 -35.20
C LEU A 14 -4.13 -2.52 -34.76
N LEU A 15 -3.92 -1.30 -35.25
CA LEU A 15 -5.00 -0.30 -35.35
C LEU A 15 -6.11 -0.72 -36.35
N GLY A 16 -6.09 -1.97 -36.82
CA GLY A 16 -7.23 -2.68 -37.39
C GLY A 16 -7.58 -3.88 -36.51
N MET A 17 -8.75 -3.81 -35.86
CA MET A 17 -9.49 -4.96 -35.32
C MET A 17 -8.70 -5.93 -34.42
N VAL A 18 -8.21 -5.49 -33.26
CA VAL A 18 -7.70 -6.45 -32.25
C VAL A 18 -8.87 -7.22 -31.66
N GLN A 19 -9.00 -8.49 -32.01
CA GLN A 19 -10.03 -9.34 -31.42
C GLN A 19 -9.60 -9.74 -30.00
N ALA A 20 -10.54 -9.70 -29.05
CA ALA A 20 -10.28 -10.02 -27.65
C ALA A 20 -9.53 -11.36 -27.42
N PRO A 21 -9.82 -12.47 -28.14
CA PRO A 21 -9.12 -13.73 -27.96
C PRO A 21 -7.62 -13.67 -28.27
N GLU A 22 -7.23 -12.95 -29.33
CA GLU A 22 -5.83 -12.86 -29.73
C GLU A 22 -5.03 -12.02 -28.73
N CYS A 23 -5.58 -10.89 -28.29
CA CYS A 23 -4.93 -10.07 -27.26
C CYS A 23 -4.78 -10.83 -25.94
N LYS A 24 -5.80 -11.60 -25.55
CA LYS A 24 -5.72 -12.48 -24.37
C LYS A 24 -4.59 -13.50 -24.54
N LYS A 25 -4.55 -14.20 -25.67
CA LYS A 25 -3.50 -15.20 -25.97
C LYS A 25 -2.11 -14.61 -25.88
N THR A 26 -1.87 -13.48 -26.55
CA THR A 26 -0.57 -12.79 -26.51
C THR A 26 -0.20 -12.37 -25.08
N MET A 27 -1.16 -11.87 -24.29
CA MET A 27 -0.91 -11.50 -22.89
C MET A 27 -0.52 -12.71 -22.05
N THR A 28 -1.24 -13.83 -22.19
CA THR A 28 -0.94 -15.06 -21.45
C THR A 28 0.40 -15.66 -21.85
N GLU A 29 0.78 -15.60 -23.13
CA GLU A 29 2.11 -16.01 -23.59
C GLU A 29 3.21 -15.13 -23.00
N LEU A 30 3.02 -13.80 -23.00
CA LEU A 30 3.96 -12.85 -22.41
C LEU A 30 4.19 -13.11 -20.91
N MET A 31 3.15 -13.57 -20.22
CA MET A 31 3.18 -13.87 -18.79
C MET A 31 3.45 -15.35 -18.49
N ASP A 32 3.80 -16.19 -19.46
CA ASP A 32 4.04 -17.62 -19.21
C ASP A 32 5.30 -17.81 -18.34
N PRO A 33 5.18 -18.37 -17.12
CA PRO A 33 6.32 -18.59 -16.24
C PRO A 33 7.38 -19.51 -16.87
N ARG A 34 7.01 -20.39 -17.81
CA ARG A 34 7.97 -21.24 -18.53
C ARG A 34 8.90 -20.42 -19.42
N GLN A 35 8.36 -19.39 -20.09
CA GLN A 35 9.17 -18.47 -20.88
C GLN A 35 10.09 -17.64 -19.97
N CYS A 36 9.59 -17.17 -18.83
CA CYS A 36 10.40 -16.46 -17.85
C CYS A 36 11.56 -17.31 -17.30
N LYS A 37 11.27 -18.57 -16.93
CA LYS A 37 12.27 -19.52 -16.38
C LYS A 37 13.40 -19.88 -17.34
N SER A 38 13.26 -19.60 -18.63
CA SER A 38 14.35 -19.80 -19.58
C SER A 38 15.53 -18.87 -19.33
N ASN A 39 15.29 -17.68 -18.76
CA ASN A 39 16.30 -16.63 -18.60
C ASN A 39 16.40 -16.07 -17.17
N TYR A 40 15.43 -16.37 -16.29
CA TYR A 40 15.35 -15.81 -14.95
C TYR A 40 15.06 -16.89 -13.91
N THR A 41 15.57 -16.70 -12.69
CA THR A 41 15.35 -17.61 -11.54
C THR A 41 14.01 -17.38 -10.87
N ASP A 42 13.60 -16.12 -10.77
CA ASP A 42 12.39 -15.69 -10.07
C ASP A 42 11.34 -15.23 -11.07
N CYS A 43 10.21 -15.94 -11.11
CA CYS A 43 9.13 -15.72 -12.05
C CYS A 43 7.80 -15.66 -11.33
N MET A 44 6.83 -14.95 -11.91
CA MET A 44 5.49 -14.88 -11.36
C MET A 44 4.75 -16.20 -11.62
N GLU A 45 4.64 -17.01 -10.58
CA GLU A 45 3.89 -18.26 -10.59
C GLU A 45 2.53 -18.08 -9.92
N ARG A 46 1.59 -18.96 -10.27
CA ARG A 46 0.34 -19.04 -9.53
C ARG A 46 0.62 -19.55 -8.12
N PRO A 47 0.19 -18.85 -7.06
CA PRO A 47 0.34 -19.34 -5.70
C PRO A 47 -0.28 -20.72 -5.52
N VAL A 48 0.39 -21.58 -4.75
CA VAL A 48 -0.13 -22.92 -4.39
C VAL A 48 -1.38 -22.80 -3.51
N VAL A 49 -1.41 -21.78 -2.65
CA VAL A 49 -2.54 -21.50 -1.76
C VAL A 49 -3.56 -20.65 -2.52
N PRO A 50 -4.84 -21.09 -2.61
CA PRO A 50 -5.88 -20.33 -3.30
C PRO A 50 -6.19 -19.02 -2.54
N VAL A 51 -6.82 -18.07 -3.25
CA VAL A 51 -7.24 -16.79 -2.66
C VAL A 51 -8.20 -17.04 -1.48
N PRO A 52 -7.86 -16.62 -0.25
CA PRO A 52 -8.72 -16.85 0.91
C PRO A 52 -9.96 -15.95 0.90
N HIS A 53 -11.14 -16.50 1.18
CA HIS A 53 -12.41 -15.73 1.19
C HIS A 53 -12.49 -14.67 2.28
N GLN A 54 -11.84 -14.92 3.43
CA GLN A 54 -11.88 -14.05 4.61
C GLN A 54 -10.94 -12.85 4.51
N ILE A 55 -10.01 -12.83 3.54
CA ILE A 55 -9.05 -11.74 3.36
C ILE A 55 -9.59 -10.78 2.32
N LYS A 56 -9.62 -9.48 2.66
CA LYS A 56 -9.95 -8.43 1.69
C LYS A 56 -8.70 -7.93 1.00
N PHE A 57 -8.76 -7.86 -0.33
CA PHE A 57 -7.69 -7.40 -1.18
C PHE A 57 -8.03 -6.03 -1.76
N VAL A 58 -7.00 -5.24 -2.02
CA VAL A 58 -7.14 -3.87 -2.50
C VAL A 58 -6.27 -3.64 -3.73
N GLY A 59 -6.91 -3.41 -4.88
CA GLY A 59 -6.27 -2.99 -6.12
C GLY A 59 -6.16 -1.47 -6.19
N VAL A 60 -4.93 -0.95 -6.16
CA VAL A 60 -4.61 0.49 -6.22
C VAL A 60 -4.02 0.88 -7.57
N SER A 61 -3.69 2.17 -7.76
CA SER A 61 -2.97 2.66 -8.93
C SER A 61 -3.64 2.30 -10.27
N ALA A 62 -2.92 1.68 -11.21
CA ALA A 62 -3.44 1.32 -12.53
C ALA A 62 -4.65 0.39 -12.46
N PHE A 63 -4.70 -0.55 -11.50
CA PHE A 63 -5.88 -1.39 -11.28
C PHE A 63 -7.12 -0.55 -11.01
N PHE A 64 -7.02 0.43 -10.10
CA PHE A 64 -8.12 1.34 -9.81
C PHE A 64 -8.57 2.12 -11.05
N TYR A 65 -7.65 2.76 -11.77
CA TYR A 65 -8.01 3.62 -12.90
C TYR A 65 -8.59 2.84 -14.08
N THR A 66 -8.08 1.65 -14.38
CA THR A 66 -8.61 0.78 -15.44
C THR A 66 -9.99 0.24 -15.06
N MET A 67 -10.14 -0.31 -13.85
CA MET A 67 -11.43 -0.82 -13.39
C MET A 67 -12.50 0.27 -13.31
N LYS A 68 -12.12 1.47 -12.89
CA LYS A 68 -13.03 2.63 -12.89
C LYS A 68 -13.38 3.08 -14.30
N GLY A 69 -12.40 3.15 -15.21
CA GLY A 69 -12.60 3.55 -16.60
C GLY A 69 -13.52 2.62 -17.37
N LEU A 70 -13.42 1.31 -17.11
CA LEU A 70 -14.31 0.28 -17.65
C LEU A 70 -15.63 0.15 -16.89
N ASN A 71 -15.93 1.06 -15.95
CA ASN A 71 -17.10 1.01 -15.09
C ASN A 71 -17.30 -0.38 -14.44
N SER A 72 -16.22 -1.02 -14.01
CA SER A 72 -16.21 -2.39 -13.45
C SER A 72 -15.93 -2.43 -11.95
N THR A 73 -15.67 -1.29 -11.32
CA THR A 73 -15.48 -1.21 -9.87
C THR A 73 -16.73 -1.70 -9.13
N GLY A 74 -16.55 -2.71 -8.26
CA GLY A 74 -17.64 -3.27 -7.45
C GLY A 74 -18.65 -4.12 -8.24
N LYS A 75 -18.40 -4.41 -9.52
CA LYS A 75 -19.24 -5.30 -10.33
C LYS A 75 -18.74 -6.76 -10.24
N PRO A 76 -19.61 -7.76 -10.54
CA PRO A 76 -19.21 -9.16 -10.64
C PRO A 76 -18.09 -9.38 -11.66
N LEU A 77 -17.35 -10.49 -11.52
CA LEU A 77 -16.25 -10.82 -12.42
C LEU A 77 -16.73 -10.94 -13.87
N SER A 78 -17.87 -11.60 -14.11
CA SER A 78 -18.51 -11.67 -15.44
C SER A 78 -18.70 -10.30 -16.12
N ALA A 79 -19.09 -9.26 -15.38
CA ALA A 79 -19.24 -7.92 -15.94
C ALA A 79 -17.90 -7.34 -16.41
N PHE A 80 -16.83 -7.56 -15.63
CA PHE A 80 -15.47 -7.18 -15.99
C PHE A 80 -14.97 -7.95 -17.21
N LEU A 81 -15.21 -9.27 -17.29
CA LEU A 81 -14.84 -10.08 -18.45
C LEU A 81 -15.53 -9.58 -19.72
N ASN A 82 -16.85 -9.37 -19.66
CA ASN A 82 -17.64 -8.92 -20.80
C ASN A 82 -17.19 -7.55 -21.33
N ILE A 83 -16.98 -6.58 -20.45
CA ILE A 83 -16.52 -5.25 -20.90
C ILE A 83 -15.07 -5.29 -21.41
N SER A 84 -14.23 -6.19 -20.88
CA SER A 84 -12.86 -6.37 -21.36
C SER A 84 -12.83 -6.97 -22.77
N ASP A 85 -13.72 -7.91 -23.07
CA ASP A 85 -13.84 -8.49 -24.41
C ASP A 85 -14.45 -7.49 -25.40
N TRP A 86 -15.46 -6.75 -24.94
CA TRP A 86 -16.10 -5.70 -25.73
C TRP A 86 -15.13 -4.57 -26.07
N ILE A 87 -14.38 -4.02 -25.10
CA ILE A 87 -13.50 -2.87 -25.36
C ILE A 87 -12.36 -3.19 -26.33
N CYS A 88 -11.96 -4.47 -26.44
CA CYS A 88 -11.00 -4.91 -27.44
C CYS A 88 -11.61 -4.97 -28.85
N SER A 89 -12.86 -5.44 -28.95
CA SER A 89 -13.49 -5.71 -30.25
C SER A 89 -14.35 -4.56 -30.78
N ALA A 90 -14.69 -3.59 -29.92
CA ALA A 90 -15.58 -2.49 -30.24
C ALA A 90 -14.97 -1.57 -31.31
N PRO A 91 -15.79 -1.11 -32.29
CA PRO A 91 -15.40 -0.02 -33.17
C PRO A 91 -14.98 1.22 -32.38
N TRP A 92 -13.97 1.92 -32.88
CA TRP A 92 -13.41 3.09 -32.18
C TRP A 92 -14.46 4.17 -31.89
N ASP A 93 -15.40 4.38 -32.81
CA ASP A 93 -16.49 5.35 -32.71
C ASP A 93 -17.54 4.98 -31.64
N GLU A 94 -17.73 3.70 -31.36
CA GLU A 94 -18.53 3.23 -30.22
C GLU A 94 -17.76 3.32 -28.92
N ALA A 95 -16.49 2.91 -28.93
CA ALA A 95 -15.62 2.91 -27.75
C ALA A 95 -15.44 4.33 -27.16
N VAL A 96 -15.35 5.38 -27.99
CA VAL A 96 -15.28 6.78 -27.52
C VAL A 96 -16.58 7.28 -26.87
N LYS A 97 -17.73 6.63 -27.10
CA LYS A 97 -19.01 7.01 -26.48
C LYS A 97 -19.15 6.55 -25.04
N THR A 98 -18.23 5.70 -24.55
CA THR A 98 -18.24 5.15 -23.17
C THR A 98 -17.94 6.17 -22.07
N GLY A 99 -17.65 7.43 -22.42
CA GLY A 99 -17.23 8.45 -21.46
C GLY A 99 -15.75 8.32 -21.03
N THR A 100 -15.04 7.35 -21.57
CA THR A 100 -13.59 7.20 -21.39
C THR A 100 -12.82 8.31 -22.12
N PRO A 101 -11.82 8.96 -21.49
CA PRO A 101 -10.95 9.89 -22.20
C PRO A 101 -10.20 9.18 -23.34
N LYS A 102 -10.32 9.72 -24.57
CA LYS A 102 -9.74 9.13 -25.80
C LYS A 102 -8.27 8.72 -25.68
N ARG A 103 -7.48 9.50 -24.91
CA ARG A 103 -6.04 9.23 -24.67
C ARG A 103 -5.76 7.91 -23.95
N PHE A 104 -6.72 7.36 -23.21
CA PHE A 104 -6.60 6.10 -22.48
C PHE A 104 -7.28 4.94 -23.17
N LEU A 105 -8.25 5.23 -24.05
CA LEU A 105 -9.07 4.24 -24.73
C LEU A 105 -8.23 3.21 -25.51
N SER A 106 -7.20 3.67 -26.21
CA SER A 106 -6.27 2.81 -26.96
C SER A 106 -5.48 1.84 -26.10
N ARG A 107 -5.41 2.08 -24.78
CA ARG A 107 -4.70 1.22 -23.82
C ARG A 107 -5.63 0.32 -23.03
N TYR A 108 -6.94 0.58 -23.02
CA TYR A 108 -7.85 -0.17 -22.15
C TYR A 108 -8.02 -1.63 -22.56
N CYS A 109 -7.96 -1.97 -23.84
CA CYS A 109 -7.92 -3.38 -24.26
C CYS A 109 -6.69 -4.09 -23.65
N LEU A 110 -5.50 -3.53 -23.84
CA LEU A 110 -4.27 -4.15 -23.30
C LEU A 110 -4.27 -4.19 -21.76
N GLN A 111 -4.70 -3.11 -21.11
CA GLN A 111 -4.75 -3.01 -19.66
C GLN A 111 -5.80 -3.95 -19.05
N SER A 112 -6.95 -4.13 -19.69
CA SER A 112 -7.98 -5.06 -19.21
C SER A 112 -7.51 -6.50 -19.32
N MET A 113 -6.87 -6.88 -20.44
CA MET A 113 -6.30 -8.22 -20.63
C MET A 113 -5.16 -8.50 -19.64
N TYR A 114 -4.31 -7.52 -19.39
CA TYR A 114 -3.29 -7.61 -18.34
C TYR A 114 -3.90 -7.87 -16.96
N ILE A 115 -4.93 -7.11 -16.58
CA ILE A 115 -5.62 -7.28 -15.29
C ILE A 115 -6.30 -8.65 -15.20
N ARG A 116 -6.91 -9.15 -16.29
CA ARG A 116 -7.47 -10.51 -16.33
C ARG A 116 -6.40 -11.55 -16.05
N ASP A 117 -5.30 -11.54 -16.79
CA ASP A 117 -4.22 -12.51 -16.61
C ASP A 117 -3.64 -12.45 -15.19
N VAL A 118 -3.30 -11.25 -14.70
CA VAL A 118 -2.72 -11.09 -13.36
C VAL A 118 -3.66 -11.52 -12.25
N LEU A 119 -4.92 -11.07 -12.25
CA LEU A 119 -5.84 -11.35 -11.14
C LEU A 119 -6.39 -12.78 -11.21
N ILE A 120 -6.81 -13.23 -12.39
CA ILE A 120 -7.49 -14.52 -12.56
C ILE A 120 -6.47 -15.61 -12.74
N ASP A 121 -5.55 -15.43 -13.69
CA ASP A 121 -4.64 -16.50 -14.08
C ASP A 121 -3.42 -16.61 -13.15
N LYS A 122 -2.86 -15.49 -12.66
CA LYS A 122 -1.70 -15.51 -11.75
C LYS A 122 -2.10 -15.53 -10.29
N TYR A 123 -2.99 -14.65 -9.83
CA TYR A 123 -3.38 -14.64 -8.43
C TYR A 123 -4.49 -15.64 -8.08
N GLY A 124 -5.24 -16.15 -9.07
CA GLY A 124 -6.23 -17.20 -8.85
C GLY A 124 -7.59 -16.69 -8.34
N PHE A 125 -7.92 -15.41 -8.55
CA PHE A 125 -9.27 -14.92 -8.27
C PHE A 125 -10.29 -15.58 -9.22
N ASN A 126 -11.46 -15.90 -8.69
CA ASN A 126 -12.59 -16.51 -9.39
C ASN A 126 -13.89 -15.82 -8.96
N GLU A 127 -15.04 -16.24 -9.48
CA GLU A 127 -16.34 -15.64 -9.17
C GLU A 127 -16.61 -15.54 -7.65
N ASP A 128 -16.28 -16.60 -6.89
CA ASP A 128 -16.55 -16.65 -5.45
C ASP A 128 -15.63 -15.74 -4.63
N THR A 129 -14.39 -15.54 -5.08
CA THR A 129 -13.37 -14.73 -4.39
C THR A 129 -13.31 -13.29 -4.91
N TRP A 130 -13.91 -12.98 -6.06
CA TRP A 130 -13.89 -11.65 -6.66
C TRP A 130 -14.44 -10.55 -5.74
N THR A 131 -15.44 -10.91 -4.93
CA THR A 131 -16.07 -10.00 -3.94
C THR A 131 -15.14 -9.62 -2.78
N SER A 132 -14.00 -10.30 -2.62
CA SER A 132 -12.96 -9.93 -1.66
C SER A 132 -12.03 -8.83 -2.19
N LEU A 133 -12.03 -8.58 -3.51
CA LEU A 133 -11.22 -7.57 -4.17
C LEU A 133 -11.96 -6.25 -4.30
N THR A 134 -11.35 -5.18 -3.84
CA THR A 134 -11.86 -3.81 -3.98
C THR A 134 -10.85 -2.95 -4.70
N PHE A 135 -11.31 -2.00 -5.52
CA PHE A 135 -10.45 -1.10 -6.26
C PHE A 135 -10.62 0.31 -5.74
N VAL A 136 -9.60 0.84 -5.07
CA VAL A 136 -9.68 2.15 -4.40
C VAL A 136 -8.46 3.00 -4.68
N LYS A 137 -8.69 4.31 -4.81
CA LYS A 137 -7.64 5.32 -5.00
C LYS A 137 -7.10 5.86 -3.69
N LYS A 138 -8.01 6.10 -2.73
CA LYS A 138 -7.72 6.83 -1.50
C LYS A 138 -8.32 6.13 -0.29
N ALA A 139 -7.65 6.28 0.84
CA ALA A 139 -8.20 6.02 2.17
C ALA A 139 -7.91 7.22 3.07
N ASN A 140 -8.92 7.69 3.80
CA ASN A 140 -8.79 8.84 4.72
C ASN A 140 -8.14 10.08 4.07
N GLY A 141 -8.43 10.35 2.80
CA GLY A 141 -7.89 11.49 2.06
C GLY A 141 -6.51 11.27 1.41
N TYR A 142 -5.77 10.24 1.83
CA TYR A 142 -4.45 9.90 1.30
C TYR A 142 -4.56 8.95 0.09
N GLU A 143 -3.73 9.17 -0.93
CA GLU A 143 -3.60 8.20 -2.02
C GLU A 143 -2.92 6.93 -1.52
N LEU A 144 -3.52 5.78 -1.84
CA LEU A 144 -3.00 4.49 -1.43
C LEU A 144 -1.84 4.07 -2.35
N GLY A 145 -0.71 3.75 -1.74
CA GLY A 145 0.49 3.31 -2.43
C GLY A 145 1.63 3.00 -1.46
N TRP A 146 2.73 2.49 -1.99
CA TRP A 146 3.92 2.14 -1.21
C TRP A 146 4.57 3.35 -0.54
N SER A 147 4.38 4.56 -1.09
CA SER A 147 4.99 5.79 -0.56
C SER A 147 4.54 6.11 0.87
N LEU A 148 3.26 5.89 1.19
CA LEU A 148 2.74 6.10 2.53
C LEU A 148 3.35 5.12 3.54
N GLY A 149 3.40 3.83 3.17
CA GLY A 149 4.04 2.80 4.01
C GLY A 149 5.54 3.03 4.18
N PHE A 150 6.22 3.47 3.11
CA PHE A 150 7.63 3.84 3.14
C PHE A 150 7.89 5.00 4.11
N MET A 151 7.08 6.06 4.05
CA MET A 151 7.21 7.20 4.97
C MET A 151 7.04 6.75 6.42
N ILE A 152 6.01 5.96 6.71
CA ILE A 152 5.74 5.45 8.07
C ILE A 152 6.90 4.59 8.59
N ASN A 153 7.45 3.73 7.75
CA ASN A 153 8.61 2.91 8.09
C ASN A 153 9.85 3.77 8.35
N ALA A 154 10.15 4.72 7.46
CA ALA A 154 11.31 5.59 7.56
C ALA A 154 11.26 6.50 8.81
N THR A 155 10.07 6.92 9.23
CA THR A 155 9.90 7.76 10.43
C THR A 155 9.78 6.97 11.73
N ASN A 156 9.83 5.64 11.70
CA ASN A 156 9.51 4.77 12.84
C ASN A 156 8.18 5.16 13.51
N ALA A 157 7.20 5.59 12.71
CA ALA A 157 5.93 6.10 13.23
C ALA A 157 5.00 4.97 13.71
N ILE A 158 5.22 3.73 13.28
CA ILE A 158 4.58 2.54 13.88
C ILE A 158 5.50 2.04 14.99
N PRO A 159 5.10 2.17 16.27
CA PRO A 159 5.88 1.63 17.36
C PRO A 159 5.85 0.09 17.29
N ALA A 160 7.01 -0.54 17.45
CA ALA A 160 7.15 -2.01 17.39
C ALA A 160 6.43 -2.74 18.55
N ALA A 161 6.17 -2.01 19.64
CA ALA A 161 5.35 -2.46 20.75
C ALA A 161 4.41 -1.34 21.14
N LEU A 162 3.25 -1.68 21.71
CA LEU A 162 2.41 -0.71 22.40
C LEU A 162 3.27 0.04 23.43
N PRO A 163 3.10 1.37 23.59
CA PRO A 163 3.81 2.11 24.62
C PRO A 163 3.55 1.40 25.94
N SER A 164 4.63 1.02 26.62
CA SER A 164 4.55 0.36 27.92
C SER A 164 3.72 1.25 28.85
N THR A 165 2.75 0.64 29.54
CA THR A 165 2.07 1.35 30.63
C THR A 165 3.15 1.82 31.60
N PRO A 166 3.13 3.09 32.04
CA PRO A 166 4.15 3.59 32.94
C PRO A 166 4.19 2.68 34.17
N SER A 167 5.37 2.11 34.44
CA SER A 167 5.60 1.18 35.55
C SER A 167 5.37 1.82 36.92
N ILE A 168 5.36 3.15 36.97
CA ILE A 168 5.07 3.97 38.14
C ILE A 168 3.80 4.77 37.84
N GLY A 169 2.77 4.59 38.69
CA GLY A 169 1.56 5.41 38.62
C GLY A 169 1.89 6.89 38.87
N PHE A 170 1.21 7.79 38.14
CA PHE A 170 1.44 9.24 38.19
C PHE A 170 1.51 9.80 39.63
N ASN A 171 0.64 9.32 40.52
CA ASN A 171 0.60 9.76 41.92
C ASN A 171 1.89 9.39 42.69
N LEU A 172 2.42 8.19 42.46
CA LEU A 172 3.67 7.75 43.09
C LEU A 172 4.86 8.54 42.56
N PHE A 173 4.87 8.83 41.26
CA PHE A 173 5.88 9.70 40.66
C PHE A 173 5.87 11.10 41.28
N VAL A 174 4.70 11.73 41.41
CA VAL A 174 4.57 13.05 42.04
C VAL A 174 5.04 13.02 43.49
N LEU A 175 4.66 12.00 44.27
CA LEU A 175 5.08 11.85 45.66
C LEU A 175 6.60 11.73 45.81
N LEU A 176 7.25 10.95 44.95
CA LEU A 176 8.70 10.79 44.93
C LEU A 176 9.42 12.11 44.60
N VAL A 177 8.89 12.89 43.66
CA VAL A 177 9.43 14.21 43.29
C VAL A 177 9.32 15.18 44.47
N VAL A 178 8.17 15.24 45.14
CA VAL A 178 7.97 16.11 46.31
C VAL A 178 8.92 15.73 47.45
N LEU A 179 9.07 14.43 47.73
CA LEU A 179 10.00 13.93 48.75
C LEU A 179 11.45 14.31 48.42
N PHE A 180 11.85 14.17 47.15
CA PHE A 180 13.19 14.53 46.71
C PHE A 180 13.46 16.04 46.89
N VAL A 181 12.51 16.90 46.53
CA VAL A 181 12.63 18.35 46.73
C VAL A 181 12.74 18.70 48.22
N LEU A 182 11.93 18.07 49.09
CA LEU A 182 12.02 18.28 50.55
C LEU A 182 13.39 17.92 51.11
N LEU A 183 13.95 16.78 50.69
CA LEU A 183 15.29 16.36 51.11
C LEU A 183 16.38 17.35 50.66
N LEU A 184 16.27 17.88 49.44
CA LEU A 184 17.20 18.92 48.95
C LEU A 184 17.11 20.21 49.77
N VAL A 185 15.89 20.64 50.14
CA VAL A 185 15.69 21.82 50.98
C VAL A 185 16.28 21.60 52.38
N LEU A 186 16.03 20.45 52.98
CA LEU A 186 16.61 20.11 54.29
C LEU A 186 18.14 20.07 54.22
N ALA A 187 18.72 19.44 53.21
CA ALA A 187 20.17 19.40 53.01
C ALA A 187 20.76 20.83 52.85
N ALA A 188 20.10 21.69 52.09
CA ALA A 188 20.51 23.09 51.95
C ALA A 188 20.46 23.84 53.28
N ILE A 189 19.40 23.66 54.07
CA ILE A 189 19.28 24.26 55.42
C ILE A 189 20.41 23.75 56.32
N PHE A 190 20.66 22.43 56.38
CA PHE A 190 21.75 21.87 57.16
C PHE A 190 23.11 22.42 56.75
N LEU A 191 23.39 22.54 55.45
CA LEU A 191 24.62 23.15 54.95
C LEU A 191 24.76 24.62 55.34
N LEU A 192 23.66 25.39 55.28
CA LEU A 192 23.66 26.80 55.71
C LEU A 192 23.88 26.94 57.21
N LEU A 193 23.25 26.10 58.03
CA LEU A 193 23.43 26.07 59.48
C LEU A 193 24.85 25.65 59.87
N ALA A 194 25.39 24.61 59.25
CA ALA A 194 26.77 24.18 59.44
C ALA A 194 27.76 25.31 59.08
N ARG A 195 27.55 25.98 57.94
CA ARG A 195 28.36 27.15 57.55
C ARG A 195 28.27 28.30 58.57
N LYS A 196 27.08 28.60 59.09
CA LYS A 196 26.89 29.62 60.14
C LYS A 196 27.62 29.24 61.43
N GLN A 197 27.52 27.99 61.87
CA GLN A 197 28.21 27.51 63.08
C GLN A 197 29.73 27.53 62.93
N SER A 198 30.27 27.11 61.78
CA SER A 198 31.71 27.22 61.50
C SER A 198 32.19 28.68 61.50
N ARG A 199 31.40 29.62 60.97
CA ARG A 199 31.71 31.06 61.03
C ARG A 199 31.64 31.63 62.45
N ALA A 200 30.65 31.23 63.24
CA ALA A 200 30.50 31.67 64.64
C ALA A 200 31.63 31.16 65.55
N LYS A 201 32.19 29.96 65.26
CA LYS A 201 33.39 29.46 65.95
C LYS A 201 34.67 30.20 65.56
N LEU A 202 34.73 30.80 64.37
CA LEU A 202 35.93 31.50 63.88
C LEU A 202 35.99 32.97 64.35
N ASN A 203 34.83 33.60 64.62
CA ASN A 203 34.72 34.96 65.15
C ASN A 203 33.92 34.96 66.47
N PRO A 204 34.53 34.65 67.62
CA PRO A 204 33.85 34.75 68.90
C PRO A 204 33.53 36.23 69.22
N PRO A 205 32.35 36.55 69.78
CA PRO A 205 32.04 37.91 70.20
C PRO A 205 33.02 38.34 71.31
N SER A 206 33.60 39.54 71.12
CA SER A 206 34.53 40.22 72.04
C SER A 206 33.87 40.65 73.35
#